data_AF-A0A7C0WE78-F1
#
_entry.id   AF-A0A7C0WE78-F1
#
_cell.length_a   1.000
_cell.length_b   1.000
_cell.length_c   1.000
_cell.angle_alpha   90.00
_cell.angle_beta   90.00
_cell.angle_gamma   90.00
#
_symmetry.space_group_name_H-M   'P 1'
#
loop_
_entity.id
_entity.type
_entity.pdbx_description
1 polymer ?
#
loop_
_entity_poly.entity_id
_entity_poly.type
_entity_poly.pdbx_seq_one_letter_code
_entity_poly.pdbx_strand_id
1 'polypeptide(L)' 'SAKFVKCAEGFDAEVRVTREGQTVLGTSIMGLMMLAAAQGNAIVIETEGAGAQQALAALVALVEAGFNEEA' A
#
# COMPACT_ATOMS: atom_id res chain seq x y z
N SER A 1 -6.14 -2.89 4.48
CA SER A 1 -5.82 -4.28 4.87
C SER A 1 -4.56 -4.29 5.75
N ALA A 2 -4.55 -5.06 6.84
CA ALA A 2 -3.40 -5.13 7.76
C ALA A 2 -2.13 -5.72 7.11
N LYS A 3 -2.29 -6.53 6.05
CA LYS A 3 -1.19 -7.11 5.28
C LYS A 3 -0.39 -6.06 4.51
N PHE A 4 -1.04 -5.04 3.96
CA PHE A 4 -0.34 -3.96 3.25
C PHE A 4 0.58 -3.18 4.20
N VAL A 5 0.06 -2.84 5.39
CA VAL A 5 0.85 -2.17 6.44
C VAL A 5 2.05 -3.01 6.84
N LYS A 6 1.85 -4.29 7.16
CA LYS A 6 2.95 -5.20 7.51
C LYS A 6 3.98 -5.36 6.40
N CYS A 7 3.53 -5.38 5.14
CA CYS A 7 4.42 -5.44 3.99
C CYS A 7 5.25 -4.15 3.90
N ALA A 8 4.61 -2.98 3.98
CA ALA A 8 5.28 -1.69 3.95
C ALA A 8 6.28 -1.50 5.10
N GLU A 9 5.92 -1.90 6.32
CA GLU A 9 6.79 -1.84 7.52
C GLU A 9 8.00 -2.77 7.44
N GLY A 10 7.97 -3.78 6.57
CA GLY A 10 9.07 -4.74 6.38
C GLY A 10 10.26 -4.21 5.58
N PHE A 11 10.16 -3.01 5.01
CA PHE A 11 11.20 -2.41 4.18
C PHE A 11 11.69 -1.10 4.78
N ASP A 12 12.98 -0.81 4.58
CA ASP A 12 13.56 0.51 4.87
C ASP A 12 13.23 1.50 3.74
N ALA A 13 11.94 1.81 3.65
CA ALA A 13 11.39 2.72 2.65
C ALA A 13 10.15 3.43 3.19
N GLU A 14 10.02 4.72 2.87
CA GLU A 14 8.78 5.43 3.08
C GLU A 14 7.79 5.07 1.96
N VAL A 15 6.59 4.64 2.35
CA VAL A 15 5.53 4.25 1.42
C VAL A 15 4.39 5.25 1.53
N ARG A 16 4.02 5.85 0.41
CA ARG A 16 2.88 6.77 0.29
C ARG A 16 1.87 6.20 -0.70
N VAL A 17 0.59 6.31 -0.35
CA VAL A 17 -0.51 5.84 -1.19
C VAL A 17 -1.46 6.99 -1.43
N THR A 18 -1.70 7.30 -2.69
CA THR A 18 -2.57 8.39 -3.14
C THR A 18 -3.79 7.85 -3.87
N ARG A 19 -4.97 8.35 -3.51
CA ARG A 19 -6.24 8.08 -4.19
C ARG A 19 -7.05 9.36 -4.26
N GLU A 20 -7.55 9.73 -5.44
CA GLU A 20 -8.46 10.88 -5.62
C GLU A 20 -7.92 12.19 -4.98
N GLY A 21 -6.59 12.40 -5.01
CA GLY A 21 -5.93 13.57 -4.42
C GLY A 21 -5.67 13.49 -2.91
N GLN A 22 -6.08 12.40 -2.24
CA GLN A 22 -5.76 12.14 -0.84
C GLN A 22 -4.56 11.20 -0.74
N THR A 23 -3.51 11.65 -0.05
CA THR A 23 -2.30 10.86 0.19
C THR A 23 -2.22 10.45 1.66
N VAL A 24 -1.94 9.17 1.91
CA VAL A 24 -1.73 8.61 3.24
C VAL A 24 -0.43 7.81 3.28
N LEU A 25 0.10 7.58 4.48
CA LEU A 25 1.22 6.67 4.67
C LEU A 25 0.77 5.21 4.54
N GLY A 26 1.52 4.42 3.79
CA GLY A 26 1.30 2.98 3.59
C GLY A 26 1.49 2.15 4.87
N THR A 27 2.09 2.72 5.90
CA THR A 27 2.23 2.12 7.25
C THR A 27 1.06 2.49 8.17
N SER A 28 0.18 3.42 7.78
CA SER A 28 -0.98 3.79 8.58
C SER A 28 -2.18 2.93 8.24
N ILE A 29 -2.49 1.97 9.11
CA ILE A 29 -3.67 1.11 8.93
C ILE A 29 -4.97 1.92 8.87
N MET A 30 -5.08 2.96 9.68
CA MET A 30 -6.25 3.85 9.70
C MET A 30 -6.36 4.64 8.40
N GLY A 31 -5.24 5.18 7.90
CA GLY A 31 -5.18 5.89 6.62
C GLY A 31 -5.60 5.02 5.44
N LEU A 32 -5.11 3.78 5.40
CA LEU A 32 -5.47 2.82 4.35
C LEU A 32 -6.92 2.33 4.44
N MET A 33 -7.48 2.17 5.65
CA MET A 33 -8.90 1.87 5.81
C MET A 33 -9.79 3.03 5.37
N MET A 34 -9.39 4.29 5.62
CA MET A 34 -10.10 5.47 5.10
C MET A 34 -9.93 5.65 3.59
N LEU A 35 -8.75 5.33 3.06
CA LEU A 35 -8.53 5.32 1.61
C LEU A 35 -9.38 4.24 0.93
N ALA A 36 -9.98 3.31 1.68
CA ALA A 36 -11.04 2.37 1.31
C ALA A 36 -11.03 2.04 -0.18
N ALA A 37 -9.91 1.53 -0.69
CA ALA A 37 -9.77 1.13 -2.07
C ALA A 37 -10.62 -0.12 -2.25
N ALA A 38 -11.93 0.09 -2.43
CA ALA A 38 -12.82 -0.95 -2.89
C ALA A 38 -12.29 -1.47 -4.23
N GLN A 39 -12.47 -2.77 -4.45
CA GLN A 39 -12.06 -3.42 -5.69
C GLN A 39 -12.63 -2.63 -6.89
N GLY A 40 -11.75 -2.18 -7.79
CA GLY A 40 -12.10 -1.33 -8.94
C GLY A 40 -11.59 0.12 -8.87
N ASN A 41 -11.06 0.57 -7.73
CA ASN A 41 -10.45 1.90 -7.61
C ASN A 41 -8.95 1.87 -7.95
N ALA A 42 -8.49 2.88 -8.69
CA ALA A 42 -7.08 3.10 -8.95
C ALA A 42 -6.41 3.83 -7.77
N ILE A 43 -5.23 3.37 -7.37
CA ILE A 43 -4.37 4.01 -6.38
C ILE A 43 -2.98 4.24 -6.98
N VAL A 44 -2.28 5.26 -6.50
CA VAL A 44 -0.87 5.51 -6.82
C VAL A 44 -0.05 5.12 -5.60
N ILE A 45 0.98 4.32 -5.80
CA ILE A 45 1.92 3.91 -4.75
C ILE A 45 3.27 4.56 -5.06
N GLU A 46 3.77 5.35 -4.13
CA GLU A 46 5.08 5.97 -4.19
C GLU A 46 5.95 5.41 -3.06
N THR A 47 7.18 5.07 -3.38
CA THR A 47 8.14 4.52 -2.42
C THR A 47 9.45 5.27 -2.52
N GLU A 48 10.04 5.62 -1.39
CA GLU A 48 11.29 6.39 -1.30
C GLU A 48 12.23 5.77 -0.26
N GLY A 49 13.54 5.72 -0.53
CA GLY A 49 14.55 5.15 0.38
C GLY A 49 15.24 3.91 -0.16
N ALA A 50 16.04 3.25 0.69
CA ALA A 50 16.94 2.16 0.31
C ALA A 50 16.17 0.90 -0.15
N GLY A 51 15.03 0.61 0.48
CA GLY A 51 14.16 -0.50 0.14
C GLY A 51 13.07 -0.17 -0.89
N ALA A 52 13.06 1.03 -1.48
CA ALA A 52 11.92 1.55 -2.23
C ALA A 52 11.47 0.62 -3.36
N GLN A 53 12.39 0.18 -4.20
CA GLN A 53 12.06 -0.65 -5.36
C GLN A 53 11.52 -2.04 -4.96
N GLN A 54 12.04 -2.61 -3.87
CA GLN A 54 11.59 -3.90 -3.33
C GLN A 54 10.21 -3.75 -2.66
N ALA A 55 10.02 -2.67 -1.90
CA ALA A 55 8.74 -2.34 -1.29
C ALA A 55 7.67 -2.16 -2.36
N LEU A 56 7.94 -1.37 -3.41
CA LEU A 56 7.00 -1.14 -4.51
C LEU A 56 6.60 -2.45 -5.18
N ALA A 57 7.56 -3.29 -5.55
CA ALA A 57 7.29 -4.58 -6.19
C ALA A 57 6.42 -5.50 -5.32
N ALA A 58 6.74 -5.60 -4.02
CA ALA A 58 5.98 -6.42 -3.09
C ALA A 58 4.55 -5.89 -2.86
N LEU A 59 4.39 -4.57 -2.74
CA LEU A 59 3.08 -3.93 -2.54
C LEU A 59 2.20 -4.04 -3.78
N VAL A 60 2.77 -3.86 -4.98
CA VAL A 60 2.04 -4.06 -6.25
C VAL A 60 1.56 -5.51 -6.36
N ALA A 61 2.44 -6.49 -6.13
CA ALA A 61 2.06 -7.90 -6.16
C ALA A 61 0.96 -8.24 -5.15
N LEU A 62 1.01 -7.64 -3.95
CA LEU A 62 -0.02 -7.82 -2.93
C LEU A 62 -1.39 -7.24 -3.36
N VAL A 63 -1.39 -6.08 -4.02
CA VAL A 63 -2.61 -5.44 -4.54
C VAL A 63 -3.19 -6.24 -5.72
N GLU A 64 -2.36 -6.69 -6.64
CA GLU A 64 -2.77 -7.54 -7.78
C GLU A 64 -3.33 -8.89 -7.32
N ALA A 65 -2.80 -9.44 -6.23
CA ALA A 65 -3.32 -10.64 -5.58
C ALA A 65 -4.60 -10.40 -4.75
N GLY A 66 -5.17 -9.19 -4.78
CA GLY A 66 -6.39 -8.85 -4.03
C GLY A 66 -6.19 -8.94 -2.51
N PHE A 67 -5.01 -8.59 -2.01
CA PHE A 67 -4.61 -8.69 -0.60
C PHE A 67 -4.69 -10.10 0.01
N ASN A 68 -4.88 -11.15 -0.81
CA ASN A 68 -5.17 -12.51 -0.35
C ASN A 68 -6.26 -12.53 0.75
N GLU A 69 -7.25 -11.65 0.67
CA GLU A 69 -8.43 -11.73 1.54
C GLU A 69 -9.29 -12.87 0.96
N GLU A 70 -9.33 -14.02 1.66
CA GLU A 70 -10.28 -15.09 1.33
C GLU A 70 -11.69 -14.48 1.33
N ALA A 71 -12.42 -14.73 0.25
CA ALA A 71 -13.78 -14.24 0.04
C ALA A 71 -14.75 -14.70 1.13
#